data_AF-A0A150WR42-F1
#
_entry.id   AF-A0A150WR42-F1
#
_cell.length_a   1.000
_cell.length_b   1.000
_cell.length_c   1.000
_cell.angle_alpha   90.00
_cell.angle_beta   90.00
_cell.angle_gamma   90.00
#
_symmetry.space_group_name_H-M   'P 1'
#
loop_
_entity.id
_entity.type
_entity.pdbx_description
1 polymer ?
#
loop_
_entity_poly.entity_id
_entity_poly.type
_entity_poly.pdbx_seq_one_letter_code
_entity_poly.pdbx_strand_id
1 'polypeptide(L)'
;MAHHNHEHNDANVLHPHITPMSTYLKVGGALFGLTFLTVIAHQFHHQMGAFAAVVAFAIALVKAILVLLYFMHLKDDTNINRLIFASGFFFLAVLLFFSALDIWTRVVEISPL
;
A
#
# COMPACT_ATOMS: atom_id res chain seq x y z
N MET A 1 42.46 47.03 19.34
CA MET A 1 42.15 46.63 17.95
C MET A 1 42.49 45.16 17.80
N ALA A 2 41.47 44.30 17.69
CA ALA A 2 41.44 43.05 16.91
C ALA A 2 40.16 42.29 17.32
N HIS A 3 39.11 42.55 16.55
CA HIS A 3 37.92 41.70 16.46
C HIS A 3 38.34 40.40 15.78
N HIS A 4 38.12 39.24 16.41
CA HIS A 4 38.09 37.96 15.73
C HIS A 4 36.80 37.24 16.10
N ASN A 5 35.72 37.63 15.42
CA ASN A 5 34.50 36.84 15.35
C ASN A 5 34.67 35.85 14.20
N HIS A 6 35.04 34.61 14.52
CA HIS A 6 34.83 33.50 13.59
C HIS A 6 33.44 32.92 13.86
N GLU A 7 32.41 33.58 13.34
CA GLU A 7 31.12 32.95 13.07
C GLU A 7 31.34 31.96 11.93
N HIS A 8 31.47 30.69 12.28
CA HIS A 8 31.39 29.60 11.32
C HIS A 8 29.95 29.57 10.78
N ASN A 9 29.81 29.99 9.52
CA ASN A 9 28.61 29.81 8.71
C ASN A 9 28.07 28.39 8.87
N ASP A 10 26.90 28.27 9.50
CA ASP A 10 26.05 27.09 9.51
C ASP A 10 25.58 26.78 8.07
N ALA A 11 26.44 26.14 7.29
CA ALA A 11 26.16 25.68 5.93
C ALA A 11 25.51 24.29 5.90
N ASN A 12 24.75 23.93 6.95
CA ASN A 12 23.93 22.71 6.96
C ASN A 12 22.45 23.08 6.93
N VAL A 13 22.09 23.93 5.95
CA VAL A 13 20.72 23.98 5.44
C VAL A 13 20.44 22.61 4.84
N LEU A 14 19.91 21.72 5.67
CA LEU A 14 19.25 20.49 5.26
C LEU A 14 18.19 20.89 4.24
N HIS A 15 18.50 20.81 2.95
CA HIS A 15 17.50 21.00 1.90
C HIS A 15 16.41 19.97 2.17
N PRO A 16 15.21 20.37 2.64
CA PRO A 16 14.14 19.43 2.83
C PRO A 16 13.80 18.96 1.42
N HIS A 17 14.02 17.69 1.12
CA HIS A 17 13.62 17.13 -0.17
C HIS A 17 12.09 17.03 -0.16
N ILE A 18 11.44 18.18 -0.32
CA ILE A 18 10.01 18.29 -0.49
C ILE A 18 9.68 17.68 -1.84
N THR A 19 9.12 16.48 -1.82
CA THR A 19 8.54 15.88 -3.00
C THR A 19 7.51 16.85 -3.58
N PRO A 20 7.58 17.16 -4.88
CA PRO A 20 6.72 18.18 -5.47
C PRO A 20 5.26 17.76 -5.34
N MET A 21 4.40 18.67 -4.89
CA MET A 21 2.97 18.42 -4.67
C MET A 21 2.25 17.88 -5.93
N SER A 22 2.80 18.17 -7.11
CA SER A 22 2.36 17.61 -8.40
C SER A 22 2.36 16.07 -8.43
N THR A 23 3.31 15.41 -7.77
CA THR A 23 3.37 13.93 -7.72
C THR A 23 2.15 13.37 -6.99
N TYR A 24 1.78 13.93 -5.84
CA TYR A 24 0.61 13.48 -5.09
C TYR A 24 -0.69 13.71 -5.86
N LEU A 25 -0.81 14.83 -6.58
CA LEU A 25 -1.99 15.11 -7.40
C LEU A 25 -2.13 14.12 -8.57
N LYS A 26 -1.02 13.77 -9.25
CA LYS A 26 -1.02 12.77 -10.32
C LYS A 26 -1.40 11.38 -9.81
N VAL A 27 -0.79 10.94 -8.70
CA VAL A 27 -1.09 9.63 -8.10
C VAL A 27 -2.52 9.61 -7.54
N GLY A 28 -2.97 10.70 -6.91
CA GLY A 28 -4.36 10.87 -6.47
C GLY A 28 -5.34 10.74 -7.64
N GLY A 29 -5.08 11.41 -8.76
CA GLY A 29 -5.87 11.26 -9.98
C GLY A 29 -5.90 9.81 -10.50
N ALA A 30 -4.75 9.13 -10.49
CA ALA A 30 -4.69 7.71 -10.86
C ALA A 30 -5.53 6.84 -9.90
N LEU A 31 -5.47 7.06 -8.59
CA LEU A 31 -6.28 6.34 -7.60
C LEU A 31 -7.78 6.56 -7.78
N PHE A 32 -8.20 7.78 -8.13
CA PHE A 32 -9.59 8.05 -8.50
C PHE A 32 -9.98 7.27 -9.76
N GLY A 33 -9.15 7.29 -10.80
CA GLY A 33 -9.35 6.50 -12.02
C GLY A 33 -9.50 5.00 -11.74
N LEU A 34 -8.62 4.44 -10.90
CA LEU A 34 -8.70 3.04 -10.47
C LEU A 34 -9.99 2.76 -9.68
N THR A 35 -10.48 3.72 -8.91
CA THR A 35 -11.73 3.57 -8.15
C THR A 35 -12.94 3.53 -9.10
N PHE A 36 -12.99 4.40 -10.12
CA PHE A 36 -14.01 4.30 -11.16
C PHE A 36 -13.92 2.95 -11.90
N LEU A 37 -12.72 2.48 -12.19
CA LEU A 37 -12.51 1.17 -12.81
C LEU A 37 -13.06 0.03 -11.92
N THR A 38 -12.89 0.09 -10.60
CA THR A 38 -13.49 -0.89 -9.67
C THR A 38 -15.02 -0.85 -9.73
N VAL A 39 -15.63 0.33 -9.75
CA VAL A 39 -17.10 0.46 -9.83
C VAL A 39 -17.62 -0.11 -11.14
N ILE A 40 -16.95 0.17 -12.25
CA ILE A 40 -17.31 -0.37 -13.57
C ILE A 40 -17.16 -1.89 -13.57
N ALA A 41 -16.03 -2.43 -13.08
CA ALA A 41 -15.81 -3.87 -12.97
C ALA A 41 -16.87 -4.55 -12.10
N HIS A 42 -17.29 -3.91 -11.01
CA HIS A 42 -18.38 -4.38 -10.16
C HIS A 42 -19.73 -4.41 -10.89
N GLN A 43 -20.01 -3.45 -11.76
CA GLN A 43 -21.25 -3.43 -12.55
C GLN A 43 -21.35 -4.65 -13.49
N PHE A 44 -20.23 -5.14 -14.00
CA PHE A 44 -20.14 -6.33 -14.87
C PHE A 44 -19.98 -7.65 -14.10
N HIS A 45 -20.07 -7.63 -12.76
CA HIS A 45 -19.86 -8.80 -11.92
C HIS A 45 -20.73 -10.00 -12.33
N HIS A 46 -21.99 -9.75 -12.70
CA HIS A 46 -22.95 -10.81 -13.00
C HIS A 46 -22.53 -11.66 -14.22
N GLN A 47 -21.88 -11.06 -15.22
CA GLN A 47 -21.38 -11.78 -16.39
C GLN A 47 -20.07 -12.54 -16.13
N MET A 48 -19.29 -12.15 -15.13
CA MET A 48 -17.94 -12.67 -14.87
C MET A 48 -17.90 -13.81 -13.84
N GLY A 49 -18.96 -13.98 -13.04
CA GLY A 49 -19.07 -15.05 -12.05
C GLY A 49 -17.87 -15.09 -11.10
N ALA A 50 -17.25 -16.27 -10.94
CA ALA A 50 -16.10 -16.47 -10.03
C ALA A 50 -14.87 -15.60 -10.37
N PHE A 51 -14.70 -15.19 -11.64
CA PHE A 51 -13.57 -14.33 -12.03
C PHE A 51 -13.73 -12.88 -11.58
N ALA A 52 -14.94 -12.44 -11.24
CA ALA A 52 -15.17 -11.08 -10.76
C ALA A 52 -14.38 -10.76 -9.49
N ALA A 53 -14.28 -11.71 -8.57
CA ALA A 53 -13.50 -11.56 -7.35
C ALA A 53 -12.00 -11.38 -7.64
N VAL A 54 -11.44 -12.21 -8.54
CA VAL A 54 -10.02 -12.12 -8.94
C VAL A 54 -9.70 -10.76 -9.56
N VAL A 55 -10.57 -10.27 -10.44
CA VAL A 55 -10.41 -8.94 -11.06
C VAL A 55 -10.49 -7.83 -10.02
N ALA A 56 -11.45 -7.90 -9.09
CA ALA A 56 -11.58 -6.92 -8.02
C ALA A 56 -10.33 -6.87 -7.12
N PHE A 57 -9.79 -8.03 -6.72
CA PHE A 57 -8.55 -8.12 -5.94
C PHE A 57 -7.33 -7.62 -6.71
N ALA A 58 -7.25 -7.88 -8.01
CA ALA A 58 -6.16 -7.38 -8.85
C ALA A 58 -6.16 -5.83 -8.90
N ILE A 59 -7.33 -5.21 -9.12
CA ILE A 59 -7.45 -3.74 -9.13
C ILE A 59 -7.12 -3.17 -7.75
N ALA A 60 -7.61 -3.80 -6.68
CA ALA A 60 -7.32 -3.41 -5.30
C ALA A 60 -5.82 -3.50 -4.98
N LEU A 61 -5.11 -4.52 -5.48
CA LEU A 61 -3.67 -4.68 -5.28
C LEU A 61 -2.90 -3.55 -5.95
N VAL A 62 -3.23 -3.19 -7.19
CA VAL A 62 -2.59 -2.06 -7.88
C VAL A 62 -2.81 -0.76 -7.11
N LYS A 63 -4.04 -0.51 -6.65
CA LYS A 63 -4.36 0.65 -5.80
C LYS A 63 -3.50 0.68 -4.53
N ALA A 64 -3.39 -0.45 -3.84
CA ALA A 64 -2.59 -0.57 -2.63
C ALA A 64 -1.10 -0.30 -2.89
N ILE A 65 -0.53 -0.82 -3.97
CA ILE A 65 0.87 -0.58 -4.36
C ILE A 65 1.12 0.91 -4.63
N LEU A 66 0.23 1.59 -5.34
CA LEU A 66 0.34 3.04 -5.58
C LEU A 66 0.32 3.83 -4.27
N VAL A 67 -0.59 3.48 -3.35
CA VAL A 67 -0.65 4.13 -2.03
C VAL A 67 0.65 3.89 -1.25
N LEU A 68 1.17 2.66 -1.27
CA LEU A 68 2.39 2.29 -0.56
C LEU A 68 3.61 3.04 -1.04
N LEU A 69 3.82 3.06 -2.35
CA LEU A 69 5.01 3.67 -2.93
C LEU A 69 5.02 5.20 -2.75
N TYR A 70 3.87 5.86 -2.92
CA TYR A 70 3.81 7.32 -3.00
C TYR A 70 3.28 7.99 -1.73
N PHE A 71 2.15 7.53 -1.17
CA PHE A 71 1.55 8.18 -0.01
C PHE A 71 2.18 7.76 1.31
N MET A 72 2.64 6.50 1.41
CA MET A 72 3.40 6.03 2.57
C MET A 72 4.92 6.28 2.43
N HIS A 73 5.35 6.97 1.36
CA HIS A 73 6.74 7.31 1.05
C HIS A 73 7.70 6.11 1.03
N LEU A 74 7.18 4.88 0.91
CA LEU A 74 7.99 3.66 0.97
C LEU A 74 9.02 3.59 -0.17
N LYS A 75 8.77 4.31 -1.27
CA LYS A 75 9.72 4.49 -2.38
C LYS A 75 10.97 5.27 -1.96
N ASP A 76 10.79 6.34 -1.19
CA ASP A 76 11.83 7.31 -0.83
C ASP A 76 12.42 7.05 0.57
N ASP A 77 11.79 6.16 1.34
CA ASP A 77 12.29 5.69 2.63
C ASP A 77 13.42 4.65 2.51
N THR A 78 14.09 4.42 3.63
CA THR A 78 15.12 3.44 3.87
C THR A 78 14.69 2.00 3.55
N ASN A 79 15.65 1.20 3.08
CA ASN A 79 15.42 -0.22 2.75
C ASN A 79 14.93 -1.05 3.95
N ILE A 80 15.27 -0.63 5.19
CA ILE A 80 14.82 -1.30 6.41
C ILE A 80 13.30 -1.14 6.61
N ASN A 81 12.73 0.05 6.36
CA ASN A 81 11.29 0.27 6.48
C ASN A 81 10.51 -0.57 5.46
N ARG A 82 11.04 -0.68 4.23
CA ARG A 82 10.45 -1.53 3.19
C ARG A 82 10.43 -3.01 3.59
N LEU A 83 11.49 -3.50 4.24
CA LEU A 83 11.56 -4.87 4.73
C LEU A 83 10.58 -5.13 5.88
N ILE A 84 10.46 -4.19 6.82
CA ILE A 84 9.48 -4.26 7.93
C ILE A 84 8.05 -4.28 7.38
N PHE A 85 7.76 -3.47 6.38
CA PHE A 85 6.45 -3.48 5.73
C PHE A 85 6.18 -4.83 5.03
N ALA A 86 7.17 -5.35 4.30
CA ALA A 86 7.07 -6.63 3.63
C ALA A 86 6.88 -7.80 4.61
N SER A 87 7.52 -7.76 5.79
CA SER A 87 7.32 -8.79 6.83
C SER A 87 5.90 -8.78 7.38
N GLY A 88 5.29 -7.60 7.55
CA GLY A 88 3.87 -7.49 7.91
C GLY A 88 2.95 -8.17 6.88
N PHE A 89 3.17 -7.94 5.59
CA PHE A 89 2.43 -8.63 4.52
C PHE A 89 2.72 -10.14 4.46
N PHE A 90 3.95 -10.55 4.75
CA PHE A 90 4.31 -11.96 4.84
C PHE A 90 3.54 -12.66 5.97
N PHE A 91 3.52 -12.09 7.17
CA PHE A 91 2.76 -12.65 8.30
C PHE A 91 1.25 -12.61 8.05
N LEU A 92 0.73 -11.57 7.40
CA LEU A 92 -0.66 -11.52 6.95
C LEU A 92 -0.98 -12.70 6.01
N ALA A 93 -0.12 -12.96 5.01
CA ALA A 93 -0.31 -14.06 4.08
C ALA A 93 -0.26 -15.42 4.79
N VAL A 94 0.67 -15.60 5.75
CA VAL A 94 0.74 -16.80 6.59
C VAL A 94 -0.55 -16.96 7.40
N LEU A 95 -1.04 -15.90 8.04
CA LEU A 95 -2.29 -15.93 8.81
C LEU A 95 -3.47 -16.34 7.92
N LEU A 96 -3.65 -15.67 6.78
CA LEU A 96 -4.76 -15.99 5.86
C LEU A 96 -4.66 -17.41 5.30
N PHE A 97 -3.44 -17.90 5.04
CA PHE A 97 -3.22 -19.28 4.60
C PHE A 97 -3.67 -20.28 5.66
N PHE A 98 -3.24 -20.12 6.91
CA PHE A 98 -3.67 -21.00 8.01
C PHE A 98 -5.16 -20.89 8.29
N SER A 99 -5.74 -19.69 8.22
CA SER A 99 -7.19 -19.53 8.32
C SER A 99 -7.92 -20.26 7.20
N ALA A 100 -7.48 -20.15 5.95
CA ALA A 100 -8.10 -20.88 4.84
C ALA A 100 -8.01 -22.40 5.03
N LEU A 101 -6.86 -22.90 5.51
CA LEU A 101 -6.70 -24.31 5.86
C LEU A 101 -7.65 -24.74 6.99
N ASP A 102 -7.85 -23.93 8.03
CA ASP A 102 -8.82 -24.21 9.10
C ASP A 102 -10.23 -24.38 8.52
N ILE A 103 -10.68 -23.44 7.67
CA ILE A 103 -12.00 -23.52 7.04
C ILE A 103 -12.12 -24.79 6.17
N TRP A 104 -11.12 -25.11 5.35
CA TRP A 104 -11.19 -26.24 4.43
C TRP A 104 -11.10 -27.61 5.12
N THR A 105 -10.39 -27.70 6.24
CA THR A 105 -10.24 -28.94 7.01
C THR A 105 -11.33 -29.12 8.07
N ARG A 106 -12.15 -28.10 8.31
CA ARG A 106 -13.24 -28.15 9.29
C ARG A 106 -14.25 -29.23 8.91
N VAL A 107 -14.39 -30.23 9.79
CA VAL A 107 -15.48 -31.20 9.74
C VAL A 107 -16.74 -30.55 10.31
N VAL A 108 -17.84 -30.61 9.56
CA VAL A 108 -19.14 -30.14 10.01
C VAL A 108 -19.70 -31.13 11.02
N GLU A 109 -19.66 -30.79 12.31
CA GLU A 109 -20.38 -31.53 13.33
C GLU A 109 -21.83 -31.06 13.37
N ILE A 110 -22.75 -31.94 12.96
CA ILE A 110 -24.19 -31.70 13.11
C ILE A 110 -24.57 -32.16 14.52
N SER A 111 -24.77 -31.19 15.44
CA SER A 111 -25.28 -31.49 16.77
C SER A 111 -26.68 -32.11 16.67
N PRO A 112 -26.98 -33.21 17.38
CA PRO A 112 -28.27 -33.91 17.32
C PRO A 112 -29.39 -33.22 18.13
N LEU A 113 -29.32 -31.91 18.34
CA LEU A 113 -30.35 -31.10 19.02
C LEU A 113 -31.12 -30.26 18.00
#